data_AF-J7U056-F1
#
_entry.id   AF-J7U056-F1
#
_cell.length_a   1.000
_cell.length_b   1.000
_cell.length_c   1.000
_cell.angle_alpha   90.00
_cell.angle_beta   90.00
_cell.angle_gamma   90.00
#
_symmetry.space_group_name_H-M   'P 1'
#
loop_
_entity.id
_entity.type
_entity.pdbx_description
1 polymer ?
#
loop_
_entity_poly.entity_id
_entity_poly.type
_entity_poly.pdbx_seq_one_letter_code
_entity_poly.pdbx_strand_id
1 'polypeptide(L)'
;MADRKLRKHIAVAAAFLLALLGVQILYLAKLSVWDGDMLAAHPLNTRSALMEQDIRRGRIVDRAGHVLAESAADGTRSYPYGRILAPVTGYQTERYGATGVEQLEGQALSGVTLDVAHMGPLRTLLRADAGYDVRLTVDAALSEMIWNALDGRRGAVVVMDAQTGAVRAMVSSPSFDPASVAAQWDELSARADSPLLNRAAQGLYPPGSTFKTLIADAALTAGGTNPDEV
;
A
#
# COMPACT_ATOMS: atom_id res chain seq x y z
N MET A 1 38.40 16.91 -52.81
CA MET A 1 37.45 17.73 -52.01
C MET A 1 36.25 16.95 -51.44
N ALA A 2 35.75 15.91 -52.11
CA ALA A 2 34.60 15.13 -51.63
C ALA A 2 34.85 14.36 -50.31
N ASP A 3 36.05 13.79 -50.11
CA ASP A 3 36.40 12.98 -48.93
C ASP A 3 36.37 13.76 -47.60
N ARG A 4 36.78 15.04 -47.62
CA ARG A 4 36.76 15.90 -46.42
C ARG A 4 35.35 16.30 -45.97
N LYS A 5 34.42 16.49 -46.92
CA LYS A 5 33.01 16.75 -46.59
C LYS A 5 32.34 15.48 -46.04
N LEU A 6 32.64 14.32 -46.63
CA LEU A 6 32.12 13.03 -46.16
C LEU A 6 32.59 12.70 -44.75
N ARG A 7 33.89 12.83 -44.44
CA ARG A 7 34.41 12.63 -43.07
C ARG A 7 33.80 13.60 -42.04
N LYS A 8 33.52 14.84 -42.43
CA LYS A 8 32.86 15.82 -41.54
C LYS A 8 31.41 15.41 -41.25
N HIS A 9 30.66 14.93 -42.24
CA HIS A 9 29.31 14.41 -42.02
C HIS A 9 29.31 13.14 -41.15
N ILE A 10 30.25 12.22 -41.38
CA ILE A 10 30.41 11.01 -40.55
C ILE A 10 30.73 11.38 -39.10
N ALA A 11 31.64 12.33 -38.86
CA ALA A 11 31.98 12.77 -37.50
C ALA A 11 30.79 13.44 -36.79
N VAL A 12 30.00 14.25 -37.50
CA VAL A 12 28.78 14.87 -36.94
C VAL A 12 27.72 13.82 -36.62
N ALA A 13 27.51 12.84 -37.51
CA ALA A 13 26.58 11.74 -37.27
C ALA A 13 27.03 10.86 -36.08
N ALA A 14 28.33 10.56 -35.98
CA ALA A 14 28.90 9.81 -34.85
C ALA A 14 28.75 10.58 -33.53
N ALA A 15 29.02 11.88 -33.52
CA ALA A 15 28.84 12.73 -32.34
C ALA A 15 27.37 12.79 -31.91
N PHE A 16 26.43 12.86 -32.87
CA PHE A 16 25.00 12.81 -32.60
C PHE A 16 24.57 11.46 -31.99
N LEU A 17 25.04 10.34 -32.53
CA LEU A 17 24.77 9.01 -31.98
C LEU A 17 25.35 8.80 -30.59
N LEU A 18 26.57 9.31 -30.34
CA LEU A 18 27.19 9.27 -29.01
C LEU A 18 26.43 10.12 -27.99
N ALA A 19 25.93 11.29 -28.40
CA ALA A 19 25.08 12.11 -27.55
C ALA A 19 23.76 11.39 -27.22
N LEU A 20 23.13 10.74 -28.21
CA LEU A 20 21.91 9.95 -28.00
C LEU A 20 22.15 8.78 -27.04
N LEU A 21 23.27 8.06 -27.20
CA LEU A 21 23.67 6.98 -26.29
C LEU A 21 23.90 7.51 -24.87
N GLY A 22 24.58 8.66 -24.74
CA GLY A 22 24.77 9.32 -23.46
C GLY A 22 23.45 9.67 -22.77
N VAL A 23 22.48 10.19 -23.51
CA VAL A 23 21.12 10.44 -23.00
C VAL A 23 20.44 9.15 -22.57
N GLN A 24 20.55 8.06 -23.35
CA GLN A 24 20.00 6.76 -22.95
C GLN A 24 20.65 6.22 -21.67
N ILE A 25 21.97 6.31 -21.53
CA ILE A 25 22.69 5.86 -20.33
C ILE A 25 22.25 6.70 -19.11
N LEU A 26 22.15 8.02 -19.26
CA LEU A 26 21.65 8.90 -18.19
C LEU A 26 20.22 8.55 -17.81
N TYR A 27 19.36 8.26 -18.78
CA TYR A 27 17.98 7.86 -18.53
C TYR A 27 17.91 6.51 -17.80
N LEU A 28 18.71 5.53 -18.21
CA LEU A 28 18.80 4.24 -17.51
C LEU A 28 19.37 4.37 -16.10
N ALA A 29 20.38 5.22 -15.92
CA ALA A 29 20.93 5.53 -14.59
C ALA A 29 19.87 6.20 -13.71
N LYS A 30 19.08 7.12 -14.27
CA LYS A 30 17.96 7.76 -13.57
C LYS A 30 16.90 6.74 -13.15
N LEU A 31 16.51 5.83 -14.05
CA LEU A 31 15.58 4.75 -13.74
C LEU A 31 16.12 3.79 -12.67
N SER A 32 17.41 3.48 -12.71
CA SER A 32 18.01 2.52 -11.79
C SER A 32 18.30 3.10 -10.40
N VAL A 33 18.69 4.37 -10.31
CA VAL A 33 19.16 5.00 -9.06
C VAL A 33 18.07 5.82 -8.37
N TRP A 34 17.27 6.57 -9.14
CA TRP A 34 16.23 7.44 -8.56
C TRP A 34 14.86 6.78 -8.57
N ASP A 35 14.45 6.19 -9.70
CA ASP A 35 13.11 5.61 -9.80
C ASP A 35 13.06 4.12 -9.42
N GLY A 36 14.22 3.51 -9.14
CA GLY A 36 14.36 2.07 -8.96
C GLY A 36 13.49 1.53 -7.83
N ASP A 37 13.56 2.19 -6.67
CA ASP A 37 12.80 1.80 -5.47
C ASP A 37 11.28 1.94 -5.70
N MET A 38 10.87 3.02 -6.35
CA MET A 38 9.46 3.29 -6.67
C MET A 38 8.91 2.26 -7.66
N LEU A 39 9.67 1.91 -8.70
CA LEU A 39 9.28 0.92 -9.70
C LEU A 39 9.26 -0.50 -9.11
N ALA A 40 10.21 -0.81 -8.22
CA ALA A 40 10.23 -2.07 -7.50
C ALA A 40 8.99 -2.25 -6.62
N ALA A 41 8.57 -1.18 -5.92
CA ALA A 41 7.38 -1.14 -5.07
C ALA A 41 6.05 -0.97 -5.84
N HIS A 42 6.09 -0.82 -7.17
CA HIS A 42 4.91 -0.51 -7.96
C HIS A 42 3.89 -1.69 -7.94
N PRO A 43 2.57 -1.42 -7.80
CA PRO A 43 1.54 -2.47 -7.68
C PRO A 43 1.46 -3.45 -8.87
N LEU A 44 1.86 -2.99 -10.06
CA LEU A 44 1.86 -3.79 -11.30
C LEU A 44 3.16 -4.61 -11.50
N ASN A 45 4.09 -4.58 -10.55
CA ASN A 45 5.33 -5.34 -10.66
C ASN A 45 5.12 -6.79 -10.22
N THR A 46 4.97 -7.70 -11.18
CA THR A 46 4.75 -9.13 -10.92
C THR A 46 6.03 -9.89 -10.52
N ARG A 47 7.21 -9.28 -10.68
CA ARG A 47 8.49 -9.93 -10.40
C ARG A 47 8.68 -10.23 -8.92
N SER A 48 8.25 -9.33 -8.04
CA SER A 48 8.29 -9.55 -6.59
C SER A 48 7.37 -10.71 -6.19
N ALA A 49 6.15 -10.76 -6.72
CA ALA A 49 5.19 -11.83 -6.45
C ALA A 49 5.73 -13.23 -6.84
N LEU A 50 6.36 -13.36 -8.02
CA LEU A 50 6.98 -14.62 -8.45
C LEU A 50 8.20 -15.01 -7.60
N MET A 51 8.94 -14.04 -7.06
CA MET A 51 10.10 -14.30 -6.19
C MET A 51 9.70 -14.62 -4.75
N GLU A 52 8.47 -14.30 -4.36
CA GLU A 52 7.93 -14.50 -3.02
C GLU A 52 7.25 -15.88 -2.86
N GLN A 53 6.98 -16.62 -3.94
CA GLN A 53 6.36 -17.96 -3.86
C GLN A 53 7.14 -18.94 -2.95
N ASP A 54 8.46 -18.80 -2.85
CA ASP A 54 9.32 -19.65 -2.03
C ASP A 54 9.64 -19.07 -0.64
N ILE A 55 9.17 -17.85 -0.32
CA ILE A 55 9.50 -17.16 0.94
C ILE A 55 8.27 -17.11 1.83
N ARG A 56 8.43 -17.50 3.11
CA ARG A 56 7.35 -17.37 4.08
C ARG A 56 7.13 -15.90 4.43
N ARG A 57 6.08 -15.29 3.89
CA ARG A 57 5.70 -13.91 4.19
C ARG A 57 5.44 -13.71 5.69
N GLY A 58 5.94 -12.62 6.25
CA GLY A 58 5.80 -12.25 7.66
C GLY A 58 4.35 -12.06 8.10
N ARG A 59 4.11 -12.12 9.41
CA ARG A 59 2.78 -11.99 10.01
C ARG A 59 2.40 -10.53 10.17
N ILE A 60 1.12 -10.24 10.05
CA ILE A 60 0.55 -8.96 10.49
C ILE A 60 -0.10 -9.21 11.85
N VAL A 61 0.32 -8.48 12.87
CA VAL A 61 -0.21 -8.61 14.24
C VAL A 61 -0.77 -7.30 14.74
N ASP A 62 -1.79 -7.38 15.60
CA ASP A 62 -2.36 -6.22 16.27
C ASP A 62 -1.47 -5.73 17.42
N ARG A 63 -1.91 -4.67 18.10
CA ARG A 63 -1.17 -4.13 19.25
C ARG A 63 -1.01 -5.16 20.38
N ALA A 64 -2.04 -5.95 20.66
CA ALA A 64 -2.05 -6.97 21.70
C ALA A 64 -1.30 -8.26 21.31
N GLY A 65 -0.94 -8.42 20.04
CA GLY A 65 -0.26 -9.60 19.48
C GLY A 65 -1.20 -10.64 18.84
N HIS A 66 -2.48 -10.33 18.65
CA HIS A 66 -3.37 -11.18 17.85
C HIS A 66 -2.94 -11.17 16.38
N VAL A 67 -2.98 -12.34 15.74
CA VAL A 67 -2.61 -12.50 14.33
C VAL A 67 -3.75 -12.03 13.44
N LEU A 68 -3.46 -11.05 12.58
CA LEU A 68 -4.40 -10.47 11.63
C LEU A 68 -4.23 -11.07 10.22
N ALA A 69 -3.00 -11.44 9.87
CA ALA A 69 -2.68 -12.19 8.66
C ALA A 69 -1.44 -13.06 8.88
N GLU A 70 -1.43 -14.27 8.34
CA GLU A 70 -0.26 -15.17 8.38
C GLU A 70 -0.19 -16.05 7.13
N SER A 71 1.00 -16.57 6.86
CA SER A 71 1.23 -17.52 5.77
C SER A 71 1.47 -18.93 6.31
N ALA A 72 0.68 -19.86 5.78
CA ALA A 72 0.87 -21.30 5.98
C ALA A 72 2.06 -21.81 5.17
N ALA A 73 2.50 -23.04 5.44
CA ALA A 73 3.68 -23.65 4.83
C ALA A 73 3.50 -23.95 3.33
N ASP A 74 2.26 -24.01 2.85
CA ASP A 74 1.88 -24.18 1.45
C ASP A 74 1.87 -22.84 0.67
N GLY A 75 2.21 -21.73 1.33
CA GLY A 75 2.16 -20.38 0.77
C GLY A 75 0.78 -19.70 0.86
N THR A 76 -0.25 -20.41 1.32
CA THR A 76 -1.60 -19.85 1.47
C THR A 76 -1.61 -18.77 2.56
N ARG A 77 -2.13 -17.58 2.22
CA ARG A 77 -2.28 -16.46 3.14
C ARG A 77 -3.64 -16.53 3.85
N SER A 78 -3.65 -16.62 5.17
CA SER A 78 -4.87 -16.66 5.99
C SER A 78 -5.11 -15.32 6.69
N TYR A 79 -6.39 -15.00 6.90
CA TYR A 79 -6.83 -13.75 7.52
C TYR A 79 -7.88 -14.06 8.59
N PRO A 80 -7.49 -14.32 9.86
CA PRO A 80 -8.41 -14.80 10.90
C PRO A 80 -9.62 -13.91 11.15
N TYR A 81 -9.47 -12.58 11.01
CA TYR A 81 -10.54 -11.61 11.21
C TYR A 81 -11.31 -11.26 9.91
N GLY A 82 -10.91 -11.84 8.77
CA GLY A 82 -11.56 -11.71 7.47
C GLY A 82 -12.09 -10.30 7.17
N ARG A 83 -13.41 -10.21 7.01
CA ARG A 83 -14.15 -9.00 6.61
C ARG A 83 -13.99 -7.81 7.56
N ILE A 84 -13.78 -8.08 8.85
CA ILE A 84 -13.75 -7.05 9.89
C ILE A 84 -12.52 -6.16 9.71
N LEU A 85 -11.36 -6.78 9.45
CA LEU A 85 -10.07 -6.10 9.32
C LEU A 85 -9.55 -5.98 7.90
N ALA A 86 -10.26 -6.51 6.90
CA ALA A 86 -9.94 -6.34 5.48
C ALA A 86 -9.66 -4.88 5.07
N PRO A 87 -10.36 -3.84 5.59
CA PRO A 87 -10.03 -2.45 5.26
C PRO A 87 -8.62 -2.00 5.70
N VAL A 88 -8.06 -2.66 6.72
CA VAL A 88 -6.72 -2.40 7.27
C VAL A 88 -5.70 -3.33 6.64
N THR A 89 -5.88 -4.65 6.77
CA THR A 89 -4.93 -5.64 6.26
C THR A 89 -4.84 -5.57 4.74
N GLY A 90 -5.96 -5.31 4.08
CA GLY A 90 -6.11 -5.53 2.64
C GLY A 90 -6.13 -7.01 2.30
N TYR A 91 -5.72 -7.32 1.08
CA TYR A 91 -5.52 -8.67 0.58
C TYR A 91 -4.17 -8.77 -0.12
N GLN A 92 -3.71 -10.00 -0.33
CA GLN A 92 -2.64 -10.34 -1.25
C GLN A 92 -3.16 -11.43 -2.19
N THR A 93 -3.08 -11.18 -3.50
CA THR A 93 -3.38 -12.18 -4.52
C THR A 93 -2.36 -12.11 -5.65
N GLU A 94 -2.07 -13.25 -6.28
CA GLU A 94 -1.17 -13.27 -7.44
C GLU A 94 -1.74 -12.51 -8.65
N ARG A 95 -3.06 -12.59 -8.86
CA ARG A 95 -3.73 -12.02 -10.05
C ARG A 95 -4.07 -10.54 -9.92
N TYR A 96 -4.47 -10.09 -8.72
CA TYR A 96 -4.97 -8.73 -8.50
C TYR A 96 -4.03 -7.88 -7.64
N GLY A 97 -2.87 -8.42 -7.27
CA GLY A 97 -1.87 -7.74 -6.46
C GLY A 97 -2.27 -7.68 -4.99
N ALA A 98 -1.78 -6.64 -4.31
CA ALA A 98 -2.02 -6.42 -2.88
C ALA A 98 -2.62 -5.03 -2.61
N THR A 99 -3.28 -4.88 -1.46
CA THR A 99 -3.84 -3.61 -0.97
C THR A 99 -3.59 -3.43 0.53
N GLY A 100 -3.89 -2.25 1.08
CA GLY A 100 -3.80 -2.01 2.52
C GLY A 100 -2.38 -2.21 3.07
N VAL A 101 -2.28 -2.74 4.28
CA VAL A 101 -0.97 -3.06 4.91
C VAL A 101 -0.19 -4.10 4.10
N GLU A 102 -0.85 -5.06 3.46
CA GLU A 102 -0.16 -6.04 2.60
C GLU A 102 0.59 -5.37 1.44
N GLN A 103 0.07 -4.26 0.92
CA GLN A 103 0.76 -3.49 -0.12
C GLN A 103 1.82 -2.56 0.48
N LEU A 104 1.45 -1.77 1.49
CA LEU A 104 2.32 -0.74 2.06
C LEU A 104 3.58 -1.33 2.69
N GLU A 105 3.42 -2.42 3.45
CA GLU A 105 4.52 -3.12 4.12
C GLU A 105 4.99 -4.34 3.34
N GLY A 106 4.67 -4.44 2.05
CA GLY A 106 4.97 -5.61 1.23
C GLY A 106 6.46 -5.96 1.17
N GLN A 107 7.36 -4.97 1.23
CA GLN A 107 8.81 -5.20 1.28
C GLN A 107 9.25 -5.80 2.62
N ALA A 108 8.74 -5.27 3.74
CA ALA A 108 9.03 -5.82 5.06
C ALA A 108 8.46 -7.24 5.19
N LEU A 109 7.21 -7.43 4.81
CA LEU A 109 6.49 -8.70 4.87
C LEU A 109 7.12 -9.77 3.98
N SER A 110 7.67 -9.42 2.82
CA SER A 110 8.38 -10.37 1.94
C SER A 110 9.83 -10.65 2.38
N GLY A 111 10.41 -9.82 3.25
CA GLY A 111 11.81 -9.90 3.64
C GLY A 111 12.79 -9.51 2.51
N VAL A 112 12.27 -9.13 1.34
CA VAL A 112 13.07 -8.67 0.20
C VAL A 112 13.38 -7.18 0.40
N THR A 113 14.37 -6.89 1.24
CA THR A 113 14.89 -5.52 1.36
C THR A 113 15.67 -5.15 0.10
N LEU A 114 15.59 -3.88 -0.30
CA LEU A 114 16.20 -3.33 -1.53
C LEU A 114 17.71 -3.61 -1.64
N ASP A 115 18.40 -3.74 -0.51
CA ASP A 115 19.83 -4.03 -0.44
C ASP A 115 20.19 -5.41 -1.01
N VAL A 116 19.31 -6.40 -0.82
CA VAL A 116 19.47 -7.77 -1.32
C VAL A 116 19.01 -7.89 -2.79
N ALA A 117 18.12 -7.01 -3.24
CA ALA A 117 17.62 -7.00 -4.61
C ALA A 117 18.72 -6.65 -5.64
N HIS A 118 19.70 -5.84 -5.24
CA HIS A 118 20.83 -5.41 -6.08
C HIS A 118 21.99 -6.42 -6.13
N MET A 119 22.00 -7.44 -5.26
CA MET A 119 23.12 -8.40 -5.13
C MET A 119 23.11 -9.54 -6.17
N GLY A 120 22.25 -9.50 -7.19
CA GLY A 120 22.25 -10.49 -8.27
C GLY A 120 22.08 -11.93 -7.76
N PRO A 121 22.81 -12.93 -8.29
CA PRO A 121 22.70 -14.34 -7.87
C PRO A 121 23.26 -14.63 -6.47
N LEU A 122 24.00 -13.71 -5.84
CA LEU A 122 24.48 -13.88 -4.46
C LEU A 122 23.37 -13.78 -3.42
N ARG A 123 22.23 -13.15 -3.79
CA ARG A 123 21.04 -13.06 -2.93
C ARG A 123 20.55 -14.42 -2.44
N THR A 124 20.69 -15.46 -3.26
CA THR A 124 20.24 -16.83 -2.96
C THR A 124 20.95 -17.43 -1.74
N LEU A 125 22.14 -16.93 -1.41
CA LEU A 125 22.93 -17.35 -0.24
C LEU A 125 22.59 -16.56 1.03
N LEU A 126 21.93 -15.41 0.90
CA LEU A 126 21.54 -14.50 1.98
C LEU A 126 20.01 -14.39 2.14
N ARG A 127 19.25 -15.26 1.46
CA ARG A 127 17.79 -15.29 1.56
C ARG A 127 17.40 -15.57 3.01
N ALA A 128 16.63 -14.67 3.59
CA ALA A 128 15.87 -14.99 4.79
C ALA A 128 14.73 -15.94 4.40
N ASP A 129 14.59 -17.04 5.13
CA ASP A 129 13.52 -18.02 4.90
C ASP A 129 12.12 -17.45 5.21
N ALA A 130 12.07 -16.31 5.91
CA ALA A 130 10.84 -15.61 6.23
C ALA A 130 11.01 -14.08 6.19
N GLY A 131 9.93 -13.38 5.84
CA GLY A 131 9.88 -11.92 5.97
C GLY A 131 9.58 -11.44 7.39
N TYR A 132 9.61 -10.12 7.57
CA TYR A 132 9.44 -9.48 8.87
C TYR A 132 7.97 -9.39 9.29
N ASP A 133 7.73 -9.56 10.59
CA ASP A 133 6.41 -9.34 11.18
C ASP A 133 6.12 -7.84 11.33
N VAL A 134 4.91 -7.43 10.95
CA VAL A 134 4.43 -6.05 11.07
C VAL A 134 3.46 -5.96 12.24
N ARG A 135 3.76 -5.11 13.21
CA ARG A 135 2.87 -4.82 14.34
C ARG A 135 2.12 -3.52 14.12
N LEU A 136 0.79 -3.61 14.13
CA LEU A 136 -0.12 -2.48 13.97
C LEU A 136 -0.53 -1.89 15.32
N THR A 137 -1.07 -0.67 15.28
CA THR A 137 -1.66 0.02 16.43
C THR A 137 -3.13 -0.31 16.67
N VAL A 138 -3.75 -0.97 15.69
CA VAL A 138 -5.13 -1.44 15.71
C VAL A 138 -5.33 -2.50 16.78
N ASP A 139 -6.54 -2.52 17.34
CA ASP A 139 -7.04 -3.49 18.28
C ASP A 139 -8.13 -4.33 17.59
N ALA A 140 -7.90 -5.64 17.51
CA ALA A 140 -8.79 -6.54 16.79
C ALA A 140 -10.15 -6.69 17.49
N ALA A 141 -10.17 -6.74 18.82
CA ALA A 141 -11.39 -6.86 19.61
C ALA A 141 -12.24 -5.58 19.51
N LEU A 142 -11.61 -4.41 19.54
CA LEU A 142 -12.30 -3.15 19.29
C LEU A 142 -12.93 -3.09 17.90
N SER A 143 -12.19 -3.56 16.89
CA SER A 143 -12.65 -3.58 15.50
C SER A 143 -13.85 -4.52 15.30
N GLU A 144 -13.85 -5.67 15.97
CA GLU A 144 -14.98 -6.61 15.99
C GLU A 144 -16.21 -6.01 16.69
N MET A 145 -16.04 -5.37 17.84
CA MET A 145 -17.14 -4.66 18.51
C MET A 145 -17.76 -3.58 17.62
N ILE A 146 -16.94 -2.80 16.93
CA ILE A 146 -17.40 -1.76 15.99
C ILE A 146 -18.11 -2.37 14.79
N TRP A 147 -17.58 -3.44 14.21
CA TRP A 147 -18.21 -4.15 13.10
C TRP A 147 -19.61 -4.65 13.46
N ASN A 148 -19.73 -5.29 14.63
CA ASN A 148 -21.01 -5.75 15.14
C ASN A 148 -21.96 -4.57 15.42
N ALA A 149 -21.43 -3.47 15.95
CA ALA A 149 -22.21 -2.25 16.17
C ALA A 149 -22.65 -1.55 14.87
N LEU A 150 -21.95 -1.74 13.75
CA LEU A 150 -22.40 -1.26 12.44
C LEU A 150 -23.60 -2.05 11.93
N ASP A 151 -23.74 -3.32 12.30
CA ASP A 151 -24.91 -4.16 12.04
C ASP A 151 -25.36 -4.14 10.57
N GLY A 152 -24.40 -4.33 9.66
CA GLY A 152 -24.64 -4.31 8.21
C GLY A 152 -24.95 -2.93 7.60
N ARG A 153 -25.02 -1.86 8.40
CA ARG A 153 -25.20 -0.51 7.88
C ARG A 153 -23.98 -0.09 7.06
N ARG A 154 -24.25 0.60 5.95
CA ARG A 154 -23.21 1.16 5.08
C ARG A 154 -22.56 2.35 5.76
N GLY A 155 -21.25 2.30 5.96
CA GLY A 155 -20.51 3.36 6.63
C GLY A 155 -19.07 2.98 6.95
N ALA A 156 -18.42 3.81 7.75
CA ALA A 156 -17.11 3.54 8.31
C ALA A 156 -16.97 4.17 9.68
N VAL A 157 -16.07 3.61 10.49
CA VAL A 157 -15.74 4.12 11.82
C VAL A 157 -14.22 4.10 11.96
N VAL A 158 -13.66 5.20 12.44
CA VAL A 158 -12.25 5.32 12.82
C VAL A 158 -12.19 5.69 14.29
N VAL A 159 -11.36 4.97 15.05
CA VAL A 159 -11.02 5.32 16.43
C VAL A 159 -9.54 5.60 16.49
N MET A 160 -9.19 6.78 17.01
CA MET A 160 -7.82 7.25 17.12
C MET A 160 -7.52 7.66 18.56
N ASP A 161 -6.31 7.35 19.00
CA ASP A 161 -5.73 7.89 20.21
C ASP A 161 -5.33 9.35 19.99
N ALA A 162 -6.02 10.29 20.64
CA ALA A 162 -5.85 11.72 20.39
C ALA A 162 -4.48 12.27 20.79
N GLN A 163 -3.75 11.60 21.69
CA GLN A 163 -2.43 12.05 22.16
C GLN A 163 -1.32 11.54 21.25
N THR A 164 -1.43 10.29 20.79
CA THR A 164 -0.36 9.61 20.02
C THR A 164 -0.64 9.57 18.52
N GLY A 165 -1.86 9.84 18.08
CA GLY A 165 -2.31 9.67 16.69
C GLY A 165 -2.50 8.20 16.28
N ALA A 166 -2.33 7.25 17.20
CA ALA A 166 -2.43 5.83 16.90
C ALA A 166 -3.87 5.45 16.51
N VAL A 167 -4.04 4.85 15.33
CA VAL A 167 -5.34 4.31 14.90
C VAL A 167 -5.62 3.01 15.66
N ARG A 168 -6.63 3.04 16.53
CA ARG A 168 -7.06 1.89 17.34
C ARG A 168 -8.04 0.99 16.60
N ALA A 169 -8.84 1.55 15.70
CA ALA A 169 -9.72 0.79 14.82
C ALA A 169 -10.00 1.58 13.55
N MET A 170 -10.14 0.87 12.44
CA MET A 170 -10.58 1.40 11.16
C MET A 170 -11.44 0.34 10.48
N VAL A 171 -12.75 0.52 10.54
CA VAL A 171 -13.74 -0.45 10.06
C VAL A 171 -14.56 0.19 8.96
N SER A 172 -14.83 -0.56 7.88
CA SER A 172 -15.70 -0.12 6.78
C SER A 172 -16.72 -1.20 6.47
N SER A 173 -17.98 -0.82 6.28
CA SER A 173 -19.09 -1.71 5.95
C SER A 173 -19.86 -1.19 4.72
N PRO A 174 -20.27 -2.07 3.78
CA PRO A 174 -19.91 -3.49 3.68
C PRO A 174 -18.42 -3.71 3.35
N SER A 175 -17.94 -4.91 3.65
CA SER A 175 -16.55 -5.35 3.45
C SER A 175 -16.51 -6.71 2.73
N PHE A 176 -15.31 -7.21 2.44
CA PHE A 176 -15.03 -8.46 1.72
C PHE A 176 -14.10 -9.37 2.53
N ASP A 177 -14.10 -10.66 2.23
CA ASP A 177 -13.16 -11.59 2.84
C ASP A 177 -11.86 -11.64 2.02
N PRO A 178 -10.70 -11.23 2.57
CA PRO A 178 -9.44 -11.25 1.85
C PRO A 178 -9.03 -12.65 1.38
N ALA A 179 -9.42 -13.70 2.11
CA ALA A 179 -9.07 -15.07 1.75
C ALA A 179 -9.78 -15.57 0.49
N SER A 180 -10.99 -15.07 0.20
CA SER A 180 -11.80 -15.48 -0.96
C SER A 180 -11.89 -14.43 -2.07
N VAL A 181 -11.21 -13.28 -1.91
CA VAL A 181 -11.34 -12.12 -2.82
C VAL A 181 -10.95 -12.45 -4.26
N ALA A 182 -9.93 -13.30 -4.45
CA ALA A 182 -9.45 -13.70 -5.78
C ALA A 182 -10.53 -14.50 -6.55
N ALA A 183 -11.23 -15.39 -5.86
CA ALA A 183 -12.27 -16.23 -6.46
C ALA A 183 -13.57 -15.45 -6.72
N GLN A 184 -13.86 -14.44 -5.88
CA GLN A 184 -15.10 -13.64 -5.95
C GLN A 184 -14.87 -12.28 -6.61
N TRP A 185 -13.73 -12.06 -7.27
CA TRP A 185 -13.35 -10.72 -7.75
C TRP A 185 -14.38 -10.08 -8.66
N ASP A 186 -14.87 -10.83 -9.65
CA ASP A 186 -15.82 -10.31 -10.63
C ASP A 186 -17.17 -9.95 -9.98
N GLU A 187 -17.60 -10.70 -8.96
CA GLU A 187 -18.79 -10.38 -8.17
C GLU A 187 -18.57 -9.15 -7.30
N LEU A 188 -17.49 -9.14 -6.50
CA LEU A 188 -17.18 -8.07 -5.54
C LEU A 188 -16.93 -6.72 -6.22
N SER A 189 -16.34 -6.72 -7.41
CA SER A 189 -16.08 -5.51 -8.20
C SER A 189 -17.33 -4.96 -8.91
N ALA A 190 -18.28 -5.83 -9.30
CA ALA A 190 -19.53 -5.40 -9.94
C ALA A 190 -20.61 -4.98 -8.93
N ARG A 191 -20.43 -5.29 -7.65
CA ARG A 191 -21.38 -5.01 -6.58
C ARG A 191 -21.61 -3.51 -6.37
N ALA A 192 -22.88 -3.10 -6.46
CA ALA A 192 -23.31 -1.71 -6.30
C ALA A 192 -23.06 -1.12 -4.90
N ASP A 193 -22.93 -1.97 -3.88
CA ASP A 193 -22.62 -1.54 -2.53
C ASP A 193 -21.11 -1.36 -2.28
N SER A 194 -20.24 -1.68 -3.25
CA SER A 194 -18.78 -1.44 -3.27
C SER A 194 -18.03 -1.97 -2.03
N PRO A 195 -18.02 -3.29 -1.78
CA PRO A 195 -17.39 -3.88 -0.59
C PRO A 195 -15.86 -3.72 -0.56
N LEU A 196 -15.20 -3.61 -1.71
CA LEU A 196 -13.75 -3.44 -1.83
C LEU A 196 -13.26 -2.04 -1.42
N LEU A 197 -14.17 -1.06 -1.29
CA LEU A 197 -13.83 0.32 -0.94
C LEU A 197 -13.62 0.46 0.57
N ASN A 198 -12.43 0.90 0.99
CA ASN A 198 -12.23 1.35 2.36
C ASN A 198 -12.83 2.75 2.53
N ARG A 199 -14.08 2.83 2.97
CA ARG A 199 -14.80 4.12 3.15
C ARG A 199 -14.16 5.03 4.19
N ALA A 200 -13.39 4.48 5.14
CA ALA A 200 -12.72 5.28 6.15
C ALA A 200 -11.59 6.14 5.57
N ALA A 201 -10.86 5.62 4.58
CA ALA A 201 -9.66 6.26 4.02
C ALA A 201 -9.84 6.76 2.58
N GLN A 202 -10.72 6.12 1.81
CA GLN A 202 -10.90 6.36 0.37
C GLN A 202 -12.25 7.00 0.04
N GLY A 203 -13.17 7.09 1.01
CA GLY A 203 -14.48 7.69 0.81
C GLY A 203 -14.43 9.22 0.91
N LEU A 204 -15.00 9.90 -0.08
CA LEU A 204 -15.24 11.35 -0.01
C LEU A 204 -16.72 11.59 0.33
N TYR A 205 -16.96 12.20 1.50
CA TYR A 205 -18.29 12.49 2.00
C TYR A 205 -18.39 13.96 2.41
N PRO A 206 -19.54 14.62 2.18
CA PRO A 206 -19.76 15.96 2.71
C PRO A 206 -19.75 15.89 4.26
N PRO A 207 -18.88 16.64 4.95
CA PRO A 207 -18.75 16.54 6.40
C PRO A 207 -19.97 17.11 7.15
N GLY A 208 -20.71 18.04 6.53
CA GLY A 208 -21.89 18.64 7.13
C GLY A 208 -21.55 19.37 8.44
N SER A 209 -22.38 19.20 9.47
CA SER A 209 -22.22 19.92 10.73
C SER A 209 -20.94 19.56 11.51
N THR A 210 -20.25 18.46 11.20
CA THR A 210 -18.96 18.14 11.86
C THR A 210 -17.86 19.13 11.47
N PHE A 211 -17.99 19.80 10.32
CA PHE A 211 -17.03 20.82 9.88
C PHE A 211 -17.16 22.16 10.63
N LYS A 212 -18.29 22.38 11.33
CA LYS A 212 -18.56 23.65 12.02
C LYS A 212 -17.58 23.92 13.15
N THR A 213 -17.05 22.88 13.81
CA THR A 213 -16.05 23.04 14.87
C THR A 213 -14.78 23.70 14.34
N LEU A 214 -14.34 23.32 13.14
CA LEU A 214 -13.19 23.93 12.48
C LEU A 214 -13.47 25.39 12.10
N ILE A 215 -14.67 25.68 11.60
CA ILE A 215 -15.07 27.06 11.27
C ILE A 215 -15.13 27.93 12.52
N ALA A 216 -15.64 27.41 13.63
CA ALA A 216 -15.69 28.12 14.90
C ALA A 216 -14.28 28.43 15.43
N ASP A 217 -13.37 27.45 15.39
CA ASP A 217 -11.96 27.62 15.76
C ASP A 217 -11.26 28.68 14.90
N ALA A 218 -11.48 28.64 13.58
CA ALA A 218 -10.93 29.64 12.67
C ALA A 218 -11.47 31.05 12.94
N ALA A 219 -12.77 31.19 13.24
CA ALA A 219 -13.38 32.47 13.55
C ALA A 219 -12.85 33.06 14.86
N LEU A 220 -12.70 32.24 15.90
CA LEU A 220 -12.10 32.63 17.17
C LEU A 220 -10.64 33.04 16.98
N THR A 221 -9.86 32.25 16.24
CA THR A 221 -8.43 32.51 16.00
C THR A 221 -8.21 33.78 15.17
N ALA A 222 -9.07 34.06 14.21
CA ALA A 222 -9.02 35.26 13.38
C ALA A 222 -9.54 36.51 14.10
N GLY A 223 -10.08 36.39 15.33
CA GLY A 223 -10.73 37.47 16.05
C GLY A 223 -12.04 37.93 15.40
N GLY A 224 -12.64 37.11 14.53
CA GLY A 224 -13.93 37.38 13.92
C GLY A 224 -15.11 37.13 14.87
N THR A 225 -14.86 36.46 15.99
CA THR A 225 -15.79 36.30 17.11
C THR A 225 -15.03 36.11 18.43
N ASN A 226 -15.74 36.10 19.56
CA ASN A 226 -15.18 35.79 20.88
C ASN A 226 -16.15 34.93 21.72
N PRO A 227 -15.69 34.30 22.81
CA PRO A 227 -16.54 33.41 23.63
C PRO A 227 -17.75 34.06 24.29
N ASP A 228 -17.75 35.39 24.43
CA ASP A 228 -18.81 36.15 25.12
C ASP A 228 -19.82 36.78 24.14
N GLU A 229 -19.60 36.62 22.82
CA GLU A 229 -20.48 37.14 21.77
C GLU A 229 -21.77 36.32 21.69
N VAL A 230 -22.92 36.99 21.73
CA VAL A 230 -24.28 36.41 21.77
C VAL A 230 -25.00 36.61 20.45
#